data_AF-A0A845S4J3-F1
#
_entry.id   AF-A0A845S4J3-F1
#
_cell.length_a   1.000
_cell.length_b   1.000
_cell.length_c   1.000
_cell.angle_alpha   90.00
_cell.angle_beta   90.00
_cell.angle_gamma   90.00
#
_symmetry.space_group_name_H-M   'P 1'
#
loop_
_entity.id
_entity.type
_entity.pdbx_description
1 polymer ?
#
loop_
_entity_poly.entity_id
_entity_poly.type
_entity_poly.pdbx_seq_one_letter_code
_entity_poly.pdbx_strand_id
1 'polypeptide(L)'
;MKKRADNYSYDIILEPVVTEKSTNLSSLNKVVFKVAPFATKANIKKSIEKLFKVNVIKVNTINLHPRFKMVRGRVAKSSGYKKAIVTLKKGQSIDITTGI
;
A
#
# COMPACT_ATOMS: atom_id res chain seq x y z
N MET A 1 5.95 19.86 21.46
CA MET A 1 6.21 18.50 20.91
C MET A 1 4.97 17.82 20.29
N LYS A 2 4.13 18.53 19.50
CA LYS A 2 2.83 17.99 19.01
C LYS A 2 2.72 17.81 17.48
N LYS A 3 3.79 18.04 16.71
CA LYS A 3 3.77 18.00 15.23
C LYS A 3 3.85 16.60 14.57
N ARG A 4 4.08 15.51 15.33
CA ARG A 4 4.31 14.17 14.74
C ARG A 4 3.06 13.31 14.55
N ALA A 5 1.97 13.57 15.28
CA ALA A 5 0.79 12.70 15.24
C ALA A 5 0.00 12.81 13.92
N ASP A 6 -0.02 13.99 13.31
CA ASP A 6 -0.80 14.24 12.09
C ASP A 6 -0.13 13.73 10.81
N ASN A 7 1.21 13.71 10.77
CA ASN A 7 2.00 13.22 9.64
C ASN A 7 2.08 11.69 9.54
N TYR A 8 1.69 10.98 10.61
CA TYR A 8 1.83 9.53 10.67
C TYR A 8 1.07 8.80 9.55
N SER A 9 -0.02 9.38 9.05
CA SER A 9 -0.82 8.78 7.96
C SER A 9 -0.14 8.81 6.59
N TYR A 10 0.68 9.84 6.31
CA TYR A 10 1.39 9.96 5.03
C TYR A 10 2.60 9.01 4.98
N ASP A 11 3.26 8.78 6.11
CA ASP A 11 4.43 7.89 6.17
C ASP A 11 4.07 6.40 6.02
N ILE A 12 2.79 6.03 6.16
CA ILE A 12 2.35 4.63 6.11
C ILE A 12 2.15 4.13 4.68
N ILE A 13 1.59 4.94 3.79
CA ILE A 13 1.27 4.54 2.42
C ILE A 13 2.29 5.16 1.50
N LEU A 14 3.05 4.33 0.79
CA LEU A 14 4.18 4.77 -0.02
C LEU A 14 3.78 4.98 -1.48
N GLU A 15 3.17 3.97 -2.11
CA GLU A 15 2.78 4.01 -3.52
C GLU A 15 1.68 2.98 -3.82
N PRO A 16 0.78 3.25 -4.79
CA PRO A 16 -0.10 2.23 -5.33
C PRO A 16 0.68 1.23 -6.17
N VAL A 17 0.27 -0.05 -6.15
CA VAL A 17 0.90 -1.11 -6.95
C VAL A 17 0.03 -1.39 -8.16
N VAL A 18 0.55 -1.08 -9.35
CA VAL A 18 -0.12 -1.31 -10.64
C VAL A 18 0.50 -2.53 -11.34
N THR A 19 -0.30 -3.58 -11.50
CA THR A 19 0.02 -4.86 -12.14
C THR A 19 -1.28 -5.44 -12.71
N GLU A 20 -1.23 -6.35 -13.68
CA GLU A 20 -2.44 -7.02 -14.20
C GLU A 20 -3.30 -7.63 -13.08
N LYS A 21 -2.65 -8.23 -12.08
CA LYS A 21 -3.33 -8.81 -10.92
C LYS A 21 -4.01 -7.75 -10.04
N SER A 22 -3.41 -6.57 -9.85
CA SER A 22 -4.05 -5.51 -9.06
C SER A 22 -5.23 -4.92 -9.81
N THR A 23 -5.17 -4.83 -11.15
CA THR A 23 -6.30 -4.43 -11.99
C THR A 23 -7.46 -5.40 -11.83
N ASN A 24 -7.21 -6.72 -11.88
CA ASN A 24 -8.24 -7.74 -11.65
C ASN A 24 -8.85 -7.66 -10.23
N LEU A 25 -8.03 -7.34 -9.23
CA LEU A 25 -8.50 -7.12 -7.87
C LEU A 25 -9.35 -5.84 -7.74
N SER A 26 -9.07 -4.81 -8.54
CA SER A 26 -9.84 -3.56 -8.54
C SER A 26 -11.31 -3.81 -8.90
N SER A 27 -11.58 -4.71 -9.86
CA SER A 27 -12.95 -5.16 -10.20
C SER A 27 -13.71 -5.76 -9.00
N LEU A 28 -12.99 -6.23 -7.98
CA LEU A 28 -13.54 -6.76 -6.73
C LEU A 28 -13.52 -5.74 -5.58
N ASN A 29 -13.41 -4.44 -5.87
CA ASN A 29 -13.25 -3.34 -4.90
C ASN A 29 -12.02 -3.52 -3.99
N LYS A 30 -10.94 -4.10 -4.53
CA LYS A 30 -9.68 -4.29 -3.79
C LYS A 30 -8.56 -3.50 -4.43
N VAL A 31 -7.88 -2.70 -3.64
CA VAL A 31 -6.75 -1.87 -4.08
C VAL A 31 -5.47 -2.35 -3.40
N VAL A 32 -4.35 -2.28 -4.11
CA VAL A 32 -3.06 -2.77 -3.64
C VAL A 32 -2.10 -1.60 -3.45
N PHE A 33 -1.51 -1.51 -2.28
CA PHE A 33 -0.53 -0.50 -1.91
C PHE A 33 0.76 -1.12 -1.43
N LYS A 34 1.86 -0.42 -1.66
CA LYS A 34 3.09 -0.58 -0.91
C LYS A 34 3.02 0.30 0.34
N VAL A 35 3.31 -0.30 1.47
CA VAL A 35 3.22 0.36 2.77
C VAL A 35 4.53 0.22 3.53
N ALA A 36 4.72 1.10 4.52
CA ALA A 36 5.88 1.05 5.38
C ALA A 36 5.97 -0.30 6.12
N PRO A 37 7.18 -0.87 6.30
CA PRO A 37 7.36 -2.20 6.89
C PRO A 37 6.84 -2.29 8.34
N PHE A 38 6.94 -1.20 9.10
CA PHE A 38 6.46 -1.11 10.48
C PHE A 38 4.94 -0.93 10.60
N ALA A 39 4.22 -0.67 9.50
CA ALA A 39 2.79 -0.36 9.55
C ALA A 39 1.94 -1.57 9.95
N THR A 40 1.07 -1.38 10.96
CA THR A 40 0.07 -2.36 11.38
C THR A 40 -1.20 -2.23 10.53
N LYS A 41 -2.04 -3.27 10.51
CA LYS A 41 -3.31 -3.26 9.73
C LYS A 41 -4.25 -2.13 10.15
N ALA A 42 -4.32 -1.84 11.46
CA ALA A 42 -5.15 -0.76 12.00
C ALA A 42 -4.66 0.62 11.51
N ASN A 43 -3.34 0.82 11.48
CA ASN A 43 -2.73 2.06 11.01
C ASN A 43 -2.95 2.26 9.50
N ILE A 44 -2.78 1.20 8.70
CA ILE A 44 -3.05 1.22 7.26
C ILE A 44 -4.52 1.58 7.00
N LYS A 45 -5.45 0.94 7.72
CA LYS A 45 -6.89 1.22 7.61
C LYS A 45 -7.18 2.71 7.83
N LYS A 46 -6.80 3.23 8.99
CA LYS A 46 -7.04 4.64 9.35
C LYS A 46 -6.42 5.62 8.34
N SER A 47 -5.25 5.29 7.81
CA SER A 47 -4.55 6.15 6.85
C SER A 47 -5.25 6.19 5.50
N ILE A 48 -5.71 5.04 4.98
CA ILE A 48 -6.47 4.99 3.73
C ILE A 48 -7.79 5.73 3.85
N GLU A 49 -8.51 5.51 4.95
CA GLU A 49 -9.79 6.18 5.20
C GLU A 49 -9.61 7.70 5.29
N LYS A 50 -8.52 8.17 5.92
CA LYS A 50 -8.20 9.60 6.03
C LYS A 50 -7.76 10.23 4.70
N LEU A 51 -6.87 9.56 3.95
CA LEU A 51 -6.27 10.10 2.72
C LEU A 51 -7.27 10.11 1.55
N PHE A 52 -8.01 9.01 1.38
CA PHE A 52 -8.88 8.82 0.22
C PHE A 52 -10.37 9.06 0.55
N LYS A 53 -10.72 9.34 1.81
CA LYS A 53 -12.10 9.53 2.26
C LYS A 53 -13.04 8.38 1.87
N VAL A 54 -12.52 7.16 1.97
CA VAL A 54 -13.24 5.90 1.67
C VAL A 54 -13.46 5.08 2.94
N ASN A 55 -14.28 4.04 2.85
CA ASN A 55 -14.58 3.13 3.95
C ASN A 55 -13.90 1.78 3.69
N VAL A 56 -13.02 1.37 4.60
CA VAL A 56 -12.25 0.13 4.45
C VAL A 56 -12.89 -0.99 5.26
N ILE A 57 -13.28 -2.07 4.57
CA ILE A 57 -13.85 -3.27 5.20
C ILE A 57 -12.73 -4.12 5.81
N LYS A 58 -11.68 -4.40 5.03
CA LYS A 58 -10.65 -5.37 5.40
C LYS A 58 -9.29 -4.99 4.84
N VAL A 59 -8.24 -5.29 5.61
CA VAL A 59 -6.84 -5.11 5.20
C VAL A 59 -6.10 -6.44 5.34
N ASN A 60 -5.50 -6.87 4.23
CA ASN A 60 -4.59 -8.00 4.16
C ASN A 60 -3.18 -7.49 3.89
N THR A 61 -2.19 -7.96 4.65
CA THR A 61 -0.80 -7.52 4.51
C THR A 61 0.11 -8.71 4.23
N ILE A 62 1.09 -8.53 3.36
CA ILE A 62 2.10 -9.54 3.02
C ILE A 62 3.46 -8.85 2.98
N ASN A 63 4.47 -9.44 3.61
CA ASN A 63 5.85 -8.95 3.51
C ASN A 63 6.52 -9.62 2.31
N LEU A 64 6.87 -8.85 1.29
CA LEU A 64 7.63 -9.37 0.16
C LEU A 64 9.12 -9.36 0.49
N HIS A 65 9.73 -10.54 0.36
CA HIS A 65 11.16 -10.71 0.54
C HIS A 65 11.94 -9.87 -0.47
N PRO A 66 13.09 -9.28 -0.06
CA PRO A 66 14.00 -8.67 -1.00
C PRO A 66 14.49 -9.71 -2.02
N ARG A 67 14.72 -9.28 -3.26
CA ARG A 67 15.26 -10.14 -4.32
C ARG A 67 16.67 -9.72 -4.67
N PHE A 68 17.57 -10.69 -4.74
CA PHE A 68 18.91 -10.48 -5.29
C PHE A 68 18.85 -10.46 -6.81
N LYS A 69 19.61 -9.58 -7.43
CA LYS A 69 19.74 -9.41 -8.88
C LYS A 69 21.21 -9.19 -9.21
N MET A 70 21.67 -9.67 -10.35
CA MET A 70 23.00 -9.33 -10.84
C MET A 70 22.94 -8.02 -11.63
N VAL A 71 23.77 -7.04 -11.27
CA VAL A 71 23.87 -5.76 -11.97
C VAL A 71 25.34 -5.53 -12.28
N ARG A 72 25.70 -5.50 -13.57
CA ARG A 72 27.09 -5.27 -14.04
C ARG A 72 28.12 -6.21 -13.37
N GLY A 73 27.80 -7.50 -13.27
CA GLY A 73 28.68 -8.51 -12.68
C GLY A 73 28.75 -8.51 -11.14
N ARG A 74 28.00 -7.63 -10.45
CA ARG A 74 27.91 -7.60 -8.97
C ARG A 74 26.54 -8.03 -8.50
N VAL A 75 26.49 -8.71 -7.35
CA VAL A 75 25.22 -9.05 -6.69
C VAL A 75 24.65 -7.79 -6.03
N ALA A 76 23.51 -7.32 -6.54
CA ALA A 76 22.73 -6.22 -5.99
C ALA A 76 21.45 -6.75 -5.33
N LYS A 77 20.95 -6.02 -4.32
CA LYS A 77 19.72 -6.37 -3.61
C LYS A 77 18.63 -5.36 -3.93
N SER A 78 17.52 -5.83 -4.48
CA SER A 78 16.29 -5.05 -4.59
C SER A 78 15.58 -5.08 -3.24
N SER A 79 15.24 -3.91 -2.70
CA SER A 79 14.51 -3.79 -1.43
C SER A 79 13.18 -4.55 -1.50
N GLY A 80 12.93 -5.37 -0.48
CA GLY A 80 11.61 -5.91 -0.22
C GLY A 80 10.66 -4.81 0.27
N TYR A 81 9.38 -5.11 0.33
CA TYR A 81 8.39 -4.16 0.84
C TYR A 81 7.19 -4.88 1.43
N LYS A 82 6.46 -4.19 2.31
CA LYS A 82 5.16 -4.69 2.79
C LYS A 82 4.09 -4.28 1.77
N LYS A 83 3.35 -5.26 1.27
CA LYS A 83 2.22 -5.10 0.38
C LYS A 83 0.93 -5.15 1.19
N ALA A 84 0.05 -4.18 1.02
CA ALA A 84 -1.27 -4.16 1.59
C ALA A 84 -2.31 -4.32 0.48
N ILE A 85 -3.21 -5.29 0.62
CA ILE A 85 -4.40 -5.46 -0.19
C ILE A 85 -5.57 -5.01 0.66
N VAL A 86 -6.30 -4.01 0.19
CA VAL A 86 -7.30 -3.28 0.96
C VAL A 86 -8.63 -3.45 0.26
N THR A 87 -9.60 -4.00 0.98
CA THR A 87 -10.97 -4.18 0.49
C THR A 87 -11.80 -2.98 0.92
N LEU A 88 -12.36 -2.28 -0.06
CA LEU A 88 -13.24 -1.14 0.13
C LEU A 88 -14.70 -1.59 0.26
N LYS A 89 -15.55 -0.68 0.77
CA LYS A 89 -16.99 -0.87 0.72
C LYS A 89 -17.47 -0.92 -0.73
N LYS A 90 -18.47 -1.75 -1.01
CA LYS A 90 -19.08 -1.86 -2.35
C LYS A 90 -19.51 -0.47 -2.84
N GLY A 91 -19.17 -0.15 -4.10
CA GLY A 91 -19.53 1.12 -4.73
C GLY A 91 -18.53 2.25 -4.49
N GLN A 92 -17.46 2.03 -3.71
CA GLN A 92 -16.35 2.96 -3.58
C GLN A 92 -15.16 2.48 -4.40
N SER A 93 -14.56 3.40 -5.14
CA SER A 93 -13.34 3.17 -5.90
C SER A 93 -12.30 4.22 -5.51
N ILE A 94 -11.02 3.83 -5.54
CA ILE A 94 -9.90 4.75 -5.45
C ILE A 94 -9.30 4.84 -6.84
N ASP A 95 -9.19 6.06 -7.36
CA ASP A 95 -8.48 6.28 -8.61
C ASP A 95 -6.97 6.22 -8.35
N ILE A 96 -6.33 5.18 -8.87
CA ILE A 96 -4.92 4.84 -8.63
C ILE A 96 -3.96 5.41 -9.68
N THR A 97 -4.50 5.99 -10.75
CA THR A 97 -3.74 6.63 -11.84
C THR A 97 -3.43 8.09 -11.57
N THR A 98 -4.21 8.74 -10.70
CA THR A 98 -3.95 10.08 -10.19
C THR A 98 -2.78 10.00 -9.24
N GLY A 99 -1.57 10.22 -9.78
CA GLY A 99 -0.31 10.16 -9.03
C GLY A 99 -0.40 10.91 -7.70
N ILE A 100 0.10 10.26 -6.64
CA ILE A 100 0.30 10.84 -5.31
C ILE A 100 1.56 11.72 -5.35
#